data_AF-A0A1D1YFK5-F1
#
_entry.id   AF-A0A1D1YFK5-F1
#
_cell.length_a   1.000
_cell.length_b   1.000
_cell.length_c   1.000
_cell.angle_alpha   90.00
_cell.angle_beta   90.00
_cell.angle_gamma   90.00
#
_symmetry.space_group_name_H-M   'P 1'
#
loop_
_entity.id
_entity.type
_entity.pdbx_description
1 polymer ?
#
loop_
_entity_poly.entity_id
_entity_poly.type
_entity_poly.pdbx_seq_one_letter_code
_entity_poly.pdbx_strand_id
1 'polypeptide(L)'
;MNPLEWFGKGCSVCGGKKTGFNWCRTCSAKHFEQNFKTWTSGNEVIDKFIQDAQLSAGENFEVLEWVPYERFYDVEFIAKGGFGQVYKAKWTDGLIHKWDDKKKDWERLCADNFVALKCLNNSEHVTFEFINEITCQKKLNSGFITKLYGLTQHPETKNYMMILEYAENGSLRNYLDDNALNWENKIRNIHYIALGLDEIHKNRLIHRDLHIGNILMNNNSTCITDLGLCRPADHDASDKKSIYGVTQYIAPEVLRGKNYT
;
A
#
# COMPACT_ATOMS: atom_id res chain seq x y z
N MET A 1 3.27 -18.29 25.45
CA MET A 1 4.47 -17.45 25.67
C MET A 1 4.01 -16.01 25.85
N ASN A 2 4.53 -15.29 26.83
CA ASN A 2 4.06 -13.95 27.23
C ASN A 2 4.67 -12.87 26.30
N PRO A 3 3.86 -12.04 25.61
CA PRO A 3 4.36 -10.99 24.70
C PRO A 3 5.27 -9.95 25.36
N LEU A 4 5.21 -9.82 26.68
CA LEU A 4 5.96 -8.80 27.45
C LEU A 4 7.44 -9.13 27.68
N GLU A 5 7.88 -10.38 27.50
CA GLU A 5 9.29 -10.77 27.73
C GLU A 5 10.23 -10.42 26.55
N TRP A 6 9.68 -10.07 25.38
CA TRP A 6 10.47 -9.79 24.18
C TRP A 6 10.98 -8.34 24.09
N PHE A 7 10.17 -7.38 24.54
CA PHE A 7 10.47 -5.94 24.42
C PHE A 7 11.74 -5.51 25.17
N GLY A 8 12.34 -6.38 25.99
CA GLY A 8 13.58 -6.14 26.73
C GLY A 8 14.86 -6.74 26.13
N LYS A 9 14.78 -7.60 25.10
CA LYS A 9 16.00 -8.22 24.52
C LYS A 9 16.52 -7.39 23.35
N GLY A 10 17.72 -6.81 23.53
CA GLY A 10 18.46 -6.14 22.48
C GLY A 10 18.73 -7.04 21.27
N CYS A 11 19.02 -6.44 20.12
CA CYS A 11 19.49 -7.12 18.94
C CYS A 11 20.78 -7.89 19.26
N SER A 12 20.81 -9.19 18.99
CA SER A 12 21.99 -10.03 19.23
C SER A 12 23.19 -9.66 18.36
N VAL A 13 22.96 -8.90 17.27
CA VAL A 13 23.99 -8.49 16.32
C VAL A 13 24.61 -7.15 16.72
N CYS A 14 23.79 -6.11 16.96
CA CYS A 14 24.29 -4.76 17.22
C CYS A 14 24.15 -4.29 18.67
N GLY A 15 23.51 -5.06 19.55
CA GLY A 15 23.22 -4.67 20.93
C GLY A 15 22.14 -3.59 21.09
N GLY A 16 21.66 -2.97 20.00
CA GLY A 16 20.61 -1.96 20.00
C GLY A 16 19.22 -2.52 20.32
N LYS A 17 18.23 -1.65 20.53
CA LYS A 17 16.84 -2.09 20.74
C LYS A 17 16.29 -2.72 19.47
N LYS A 18 15.64 -3.89 19.61
CA LYS A 18 14.84 -4.45 18.52
C LYS A 18 13.62 -3.56 18.29
N THR A 19 13.28 -3.35 17.03
CA THR A 19 12.07 -2.62 16.64
C THR A 19 10.92 -3.58 16.34
N GLY A 20 11.21 -4.88 16.19
CA GLY A 20 10.21 -5.92 16.01
C GLY A 20 10.59 -7.31 16.51
N PHE A 21 9.69 -8.28 16.29
CA PHE A 21 9.92 -9.66 16.73
C PHE A 21 11.13 -10.30 16.04
N ASN A 22 11.24 -10.16 14.72
CA ASN A 22 12.39 -10.63 13.93
C ASN A 22 13.11 -9.48 13.22
N TRP A 23 12.89 -8.24 13.66
CA TRP A 23 13.38 -7.05 12.98
C TRP A 23 14.25 -6.16 13.87
N CYS A 24 15.37 -5.71 13.32
CA CYS A 24 16.23 -4.70 13.92
C CYS A 24 16.49 -3.63 12.86
N ARG A 25 15.82 -2.48 12.97
CA ARG A 25 15.95 -1.38 12.01
C ARG A 25 17.40 -1.06 11.65
N THR A 26 18.30 -0.96 12.64
CA THR A 26 19.71 -0.63 12.39
C THR A 26 20.45 -1.72 11.60
N CYS A 27 20.21 -3.00 11.89
CA CYS A 27 20.85 -4.08 11.15
C CYS A 27 20.24 -4.21 9.75
N SER A 28 18.91 -4.18 9.65
CA SER A 28 18.20 -4.25 8.38
C SER A 28 18.62 -3.12 7.44
N ALA A 29 18.68 -1.87 7.93
CA ALA A 29 19.16 -0.72 7.17
C ALA A 29 20.56 -0.97 6.58
N LYS A 30 21.51 -1.49 7.38
CA LYS A 30 22.86 -1.82 6.90
C LYS A 30 22.86 -2.89 5.80
N HIS A 31 21.98 -3.89 5.90
CA HIS A 31 21.84 -4.92 4.86
C HIS A 31 21.25 -4.35 3.57
N PHE A 32 20.30 -3.42 3.67
CA PHE A 32 19.77 -2.72 2.51
C PHE A 32 20.83 -1.82 1.85
N GLU A 33 21.57 -1.02 2.63
CA GLU A 33 22.64 -0.14 2.12
C GLU A 33 23.69 -0.87 1.28
N GLN A 34 24.02 -2.11 1.66
CA GLN A 34 24.96 -2.96 0.91
C GLN A 34 24.47 -3.26 -0.51
N ASN A 35 23.15 -3.26 -0.73
CA ASN A 35 22.51 -3.61 -1.99
C ASN A 35 22.05 -2.40 -2.81
N PHE A 36 22.12 -1.15 -2.30
CA PHE A 36 21.62 0.03 -3.03
C PHE A 36 22.29 0.27 -4.38
N LYS A 37 23.50 -0.23 -4.60
CA LYS A 37 24.19 -0.11 -5.89
C LYS A 37 23.63 -1.04 -6.97
N THR A 38 23.06 -2.17 -6.57
CA THR A 38 22.53 -3.20 -7.49
C THR A 38 21.00 -3.20 -7.51
N TRP A 39 20.37 -2.72 -6.44
CA TRP A 39 18.92 -2.59 -6.29
C TRP A 39 18.45 -1.22 -6.81
N THR A 40 18.19 -1.14 -8.12
CA THR A 40 17.79 0.11 -8.78
C THR A 40 16.68 -0.10 -9.80
N SER A 41 15.79 0.88 -9.87
CA SER A 41 14.78 1.06 -10.92
C SER A 41 15.31 1.79 -12.16
N GLY A 42 16.54 2.28 -12.11
CA GLY A 42 17.10 3.20 -13.10
C GLY A 42 16.60 4.64 -12.97
N ASN A 43 15.79 4.95 -11.95
CA ASN A 43 15.27 6.29 -11.69
C ASN A 43 15.60 6.73 -10.26
N GLU A 44 16.38 7.80 -10.13
CA GLU A 44 16.89 8.30 -8.84
C GLU A 44 15.78 8.70 -7.86
N VAL A 45 14.65 9.22 -8.35
CA VAL A 45 13.52 9.64 -7.49
C VAL A 45 12.84 8.41 -6.87
N ILE A 46 12.59 7.38 -7.69
CA ILE A 46 11.98 6.13 -7.24
C ILE A 46 12.93 5.36 -6.32
N ASP A 47 14.21 5.28 -6.69
CA ASP A 47 15.23 4.61 -5.89
C ASP A 47 15.36 5.27 -4.52
N LYS A 48 15.44 6.61 -4.48
CA LYS A 48 15.51 7.34 -3.22
C LYS A 48 14.26 7.12 -2.36
N PHE A 49 13.07 7.15 -2.95
CA PHE A 49 11.82 6.89 -2.22
C PHE A 49 11.83 5.49 -1.56
N ILE A 50 12.26 4.46 -2.29
CA ILE A 50 12.34 3.09 -1.78
C ILE A 50 13.45 2.96 -0.72
N GLN A 51 14.62 3.54 -0.95
CA GLN A 51 15.74 3.52 0.00
C GLN A 51 15.36 4.21 1.32
N ASP A 52 14.73 5.39 1.27
CA ASP A 52 14.25 6.09 2.46
C ASP A 52 13.23 5.25 3.24
N ALA A 53 12.33 4.54 2.54
CA ALA A 53 11.40 3.59 3.15
C ALA A 53 12.12 2.40 3.81
N GLN A 54 13.15 1.83 3.16
CA GLN A 54 13.93 0.71 3.68
C GLN A 54 14.76 1.08 4.92
N LEU A 55 15.38 2.26 4.94
CA LEU A 55 16.18 2.76 6.07
C LEU A 55 15.32 3.15 7.29
N SER A 56 14.07 3.55 7.04
CA SER A 56 13.14 3.96 8.09
C SER A 56 12.29 2.81 8.66
N ALA A 57 12.19 1.67 7.95
CA ALA A 57 11.36 0.53 8.31
C ALA A 57 11.63 0.03 9.74
N GLY A 58 10.64 0.20 10.61
CA GLY A 58 10.62 -0.33 11.98
C GLY A 58 10.29 -1.82 12.04
N GLU A 59 9.61 -2.33 11.01
CA GLU A 59 9.18 -3.72 10.86
C GLU A 59 9.28 -4.18 9.41
N ASN A 60 9.19 -5.49 9.18
CA ASN A 60 9.32 -6.07 7.85
C ASN A 60 8.18 -5.66 6.89
N PHE A 61 6.95 -5.51 7.38
CA PHE A 61 5.80 -5.10 6.56
C PHE A 61 5.81 -3.62 6.15
N GLU A 62 6.75 -2.83 6.68
CA GLU A 62 6.95 -1.44 6.29
C GLU A 62 7.94 -1.29 5.14
N VAL A 63 8.68 -2.34 4.79
CA VAL A 63 9.67 -2.34 3.72
C VAL A 63 8.97 -2.21 2.37
N LEU A 64 9.50 -1.32 1.53
CA LEU A 64 9.14 -1.26 0.12
C LEU A 64 10.27 -1.88 -0.71
N GLU A 65 9.89 -2.60 -1.77
CA GLU A 65 10.82 -3.25 -2.69
C GLU A 65 10.68 -2.66 -4.10
N TRP A 66 11.80 -2.41 -4.78
CA TRP A 66 11.78 -2.39 -6.24
C TRP A 66 11.88 -3.83 -6.74
N VAL A 67 10.90 -4.26 -7.53
CA VAL A 67 10.81 -5.63 -8.04
C VAL A 67 10.86 -5.61 -9.57
N PRO A 68 11.85 -6.27 -10.19
CA PRO A 68 11.88 -6.43 -11.65
C PRO A 68 10.60 -7.12 -12.15
N TYR A 69 10.04 -6.65 -13.26
CA TYR A 69 8.72 -7.08 -13.72
C TYR A 69 8.66 -8.58 -14.06
N GLU A 70 9.77 -9.15 -14.52
CA GLU A 70 9.95 -10.58 -14.79
C GLU A 70 9.78 -11.49 -13.57
N ARG A 71 9.72 -10.94 -12.36
CA ARG A 71 9.40 -11.70 -11.13
C ARG A 71 7.89 -11.94 -10.97
N PHE A 72 7.06 -11.37 -11.85
CA PHE A 72 5.61 -11.58 -11.89
C PHE A 72 5.20 -12.48 -13.05
N TYR A 73 4.26 -13.40 -12.77
CA TYR A 73 3.69 -14.33 -13.76
C TYR A 73 2.20 -14.53 -13.50
N ASP A 74 1.51 -15.27 -14.39
CA ASP A 74 0.05 -15.40 -14.39
C ASP A 74 -0.64 -14.01 -14.31
N VAL A 75 -0.17 -13.07 -15.14
CA VAL A 75 -0.65 -11.68 -15.13
C VAL A 75 -1.99 -11.58 -15.85
N GLU A 76 -3.03 -11.19 -15.13
CA GLU A 76 -4.41 -11.09 -15.61
C GLU A 76 -4.95 -9.67 -15.41
N PHE A 77 -5.59 -9.11 -16.43
CA PHE A 77 -6.27 -7.81 -16.29
C PHE A 77 -7.54 -7.95 -15.44
N ILE A 78 -7.69 -7.08 -14.43
CA ILE A 78 -8.87 -7.06 -13.56
C ILE A 78 -9.83 -5.95 -14.00
N ALA A 79 -9.33 -4.71 -14.02
CA ALA A 79 -10.18 -3.54 -14.16
C ALA A 79 -9.40 -2.33 -14.68
N LYS A 80 -10.14 -1.41 -15.31
CA LYS A 80 -9.67 -0.08 -15.69
C LYS A 80 -10.64 0.94 -15.11
N GLY A 81 -10.10 1.90 -14.38
CA GLY A 81 -10.84 3.02 -13.79
C GLY A 81 -10.31 4.37 -14.25
N GLY A 82 -10.85 5.46 -13.68
CA GLY A 82 -10.37 6.82 -13.96
C GLY A 82 -8.90 7.05 -13.59
N PHE A 83 -8.41 6.31 -12.59
CA PHE A 83 -7.07 6.46 -12.03
C PHE A 83 -6.04 5.47 -12.58
N GLY A 84 -6.43 4.57 -13.49
CA GLY A 84 -5.49 3.64 -14.12
C GLY A 84 -6.03 2.24 -14.33
N GLN A 85 -5.11 1.28 -14.45
CA GLN A 85 -5.40 -0.13 -14.71
C GLN A 85 -4.88 -0.99 -13.56
N VAL A 86 -5.62 -2.05 -13.24
CA VAL A 86 -5.25 -3.01 -12.20
C VAL A 86 -5.16 -4.40 -12.80
N TYR A 87 -4.08 -5.10 -12.47
CA TYR A 87 -3.83 -6.48 -12.85
C TYR A 87 -3.67 -7.34 -11.60
N LYS A 88 -4.02 -8.62 -11.72
CA LYS A 88 -3.67 -9.68 -10.77
C LYS A 88 -2.40 -10.35 -11.29
N ALA A 89 -1.47 -10.68 -10.42
CA ALA A 89 -0.28 -11.46 -10.79
C ALA A 89 0.21 -12.28 -9.60
N LYS A 90 0.96 -13.36 -9.85
CA LYS A 90 1.73 -14.04 -8.80
C LYS A 90 3.13 -13.46 -8.71
N TRP A 91 3.63 -13.28 -7.49
CA TRP A 91 4.98 -12.81 -7.23
C TRP A 91 5.90 -13.96 -6.79
N THR A 92 6.90 -14.27 -7.60
CA THR A 92 7.82 -15.40 -7.38
C THR A 92 8.59 -15.34 -6.06
N ASP A 93 9.03 -14.16 -5.62
CA ASP A 93 9.82 -14.01 -4.41
C ASP A 93 8.99 -14.00 -3.13
N GLY A 94 7.86 -13.30 -3.17
CA GLY A 94 7.12 -12.90 -1.98
C GLY A 94 7.85 -11.84 -1.15
N LEU A 95 7.32 -11.58 0.04
CA LEU A 95 7.71 -10.47 0.93
C LEU A 95 8.95 -10.79 1.75
N ILE A 96 9.79 -9.78 1.98
CA ILE A 96 10.87 -9.86 2.99
C ILE A 96 10.29 -10.13 4.38
N HIS A 97 10.82 -11.15 5.05
CA HIS A 97 10.46 -11.49 6.43
C HIS A 97 11.52 -11.06 7.44
N LYS A 98 12.75 -11.56 7.28
CA LYS A 98 13.88 -11.26 8.16
C LYS A 98 15.19 -11.60 7.47
N TRP A 99 16.29 -11.08 7.99
CA TRP A 99 17.62 -11.45 7.50
C TRP A 99 18.04 -12.83 8.02
N ASP A 100 18.55 -13.70 7.12
CA ASP A 100 19.16 -14.98 7.47
C ASP A 100 20.69 -14.85 7.47
N ASP A 101 21.28 -14.82 8.67
CA ASP A 101 22.73 -14.67 8.86
C ASP A 101 23.56 -15.82 8.29
N LYS A 102 22.98 -17.02 8.11
CA LYS A 102 23.68 -18.18 7.55
C LYS A 102 23.71 -18.11 6.03
N LYS A 103 22.58 -17.76 5.41
CA LYS A 103 22.47 -17.61 3.96
C LYS A 103 23.07 -16.30 3.46
N LYS A 104 23.22 -15.31 4.34
CA LYS A 104 23.58 -13.92 4.01
C LYS A 104 22.60 -13.33 2.99
N ASP A 105 21.31 -13.61 3.20
CA ASP A 105 20.23 -13.17 2.33
C ASP A 105 18.93 -13.00 3.14
N TRP A 106 17.93 -12.36 2.52
CA TRP A 106 16.60 -12.19 3.10
C TRP A 106 15.80 -13.48 3.03
N GLU A 107 15.30 -13.94 4.19
CA GLU A 107 14.23 -14.92 4.25
C GLU A 107 12.93 -14.26 3.78
N ARG A 108 12.20 -14.95 2.89
CA ARG A 108 10.96 -14.46 2.29
C ARG A 108 9.75 -15.31 2.66
N LEU A 109 8.58 -14.69 2.65
CA LEU A 109 7.29 -15.32 2.90
C LEU A 109 6.35 -15.11 1.70
N CYS A 110 5.34 -15.97 1.58
CA CYS A 110 4.27 -15.78 0.59
C CYS A 110 4.78 -15.77 -0.87
N ALA A 111 5.82 -16.55 -1.17
CA ALA A 111 6.21 -16.82 -2.55
C ALA A 111 5.02 -17.41 -3.32
N ASP A 112 4.88 -17.01 -4.58
CA ASP A 112 3.80 -17.40 -5.49
C ASP A 112 2.39 -16.95 -5.06
N ASN A 113 2.26 -16.10 -4.03
CA ASN A 113 0.98 -15.49 -3.70
C ASN A 113 0.58 -14.42 -4.72
N PHE A 114 -0.72 -14.18 -4.81
CA PHE A 114 -1.26 -13.11 -5.64
C PHE A 114 -0.98 -11.72 -5.06
N VAL A 115 -0.67 -10.79 -5.95
CA VAL A 115 -0.55 -9.35 -5.73
C VAL A 115 -1.41 -8.60 -6.76
N ALA A 116 -1.80 -7.38 -6.42
CA ALA A 116 -2.41 -6.45 -7.35
C ALA A 116 -1.34 -5.51 -7.91
N LEU A 117 -1.20 -5.43 -9.23
CA LEU A 117 -0.34 -4.47 -9.91
C LEU A 117 -1.22 -3.31 -10.39
N LYS A 118 -1.11 -2.15 -9.73
CA LYS A 118 -1.84 -0.94 -10.11
C LYS A 118 -0.94 -0.01 -10.93
N CYS A 119 -1.31 0.21 -12.18
CA CYS A 119 -0.66 1.11 -13.11
C CYS A 119 -1.43 2.43 -13.19
N LEU A 120 -0.81 3.56 -12.85
CA LEU A 120 -1.43 4.87 -13.03
C LEU A 120 -1.26 5.35 -14.49
N ASN A 121 -2.20 6.15 -14.97
CA ASN A 121 -2.12 6.72 -16.32
C ASN A 121 -0.87 7.61 -16.45
N ASN A 122 -0.14 7.47 -17.56
CA ASN A 122 1.07 8.25 -17.88
C ASN A 122 2.18 8.15 -16.80
N SER A 123 2.25 7.04 -16.06
CA SER A 123 3.28 6.84 -15.06
C SER A 123 4.66 6.53 -15.65
N GLU A 124 4.81 6.39 -16.96
CA GLU A 124 6.11 6.35 -17.65
C GLU A 124 6.98 7.57 -17.35
N HIS A 125 6.34 8.69 -17.02
CA HIS A 125 6.95 9.85 -16.42
C HIS A 125 6.63 9.84 -14.93
N VAL A 126 7.64 10.01 -14.07
CA VAL A 126 7.43 10.13 -12.62
C VAL A 126 6.72 11.45 -12.33
N THR A 127 5.39 11.43 -12.38
CA THR A 127 4.55 12.61 -12.17
C THR A 127 4.38 12.93 -10.69
N PHE A 128 3.98 14.16 -10.39
CA PHE A 128 3.65 14.55 -9.04
C PHE A 128 2.48 13.73 -8.47
N GLU A 129 1.49 13.41 -9.31
CA GLU A 129 0.34 12.58 -8.94
C GLU A 129 0.78 11.17 -8.52
N PHE A 130 1.68 10.54 -9.29
CA PHE A 130 2.20 9.22 -8.96
C PHE A 130 2.99 9.25 -7.65
N ILE A 131 3.90 10.21 -7.48
CA ILE A 131 4.67 10.36 -6.24
C ILE A 131 3.75 10.65 -5.04
N ASN A 132 2.73 11.47 -5.20
CA ASN A 132 1.76 11.76 -4.15
C ASN A 132 0.99 10.51 -3.73
N GLU A 133 0.56 9.69 -4.68
CA GLU A 133 -0.18 8.45 -4.39
C GLU A 133 0.68 7.42 -3.65
N ILE A 134 1.89 7.12 -4.13
CA ILE A 134 2.78 6.17 -3.44
C ILE A 134 3.18 6.67 -2.06
N THR A 135 3.34 7.99 -1.89
CA THR A 135 3.64 8.62 -0.59
C THR A 135 2.46 8.48 0.37
N CYS A 136 1.23 8.74 -0.11
CA CYS A 136 0.02 8.56 0.70
C CYS A 136 -0.14 7.09 1.11
N GLN A 137 0.04 6.16 0.17
CA GLN A 137 -0.07 4.72 0.42
C GLN A 137 0.97 4.24 1.45
N LYS A 138 2.22 4.70 1.35
CA LYS A 138 3.27 4.37 2.32
C LYS A 138 2.98 4.96 3.70
N LYS A 139 2.46 6.18 3.77
CA LYS A 139 2.13 6.86 5.03
C LYS A 139 0.97 6.19 5.78
N LEU A 140 0.00 5.65 5.05
CA LEU A 140 -1.23 5.05 5.57
C LEU A 140 -1.17 3.52 5.64
N ASN A 141 0.03 2.93 5.71
CA ASN A 141 0.22 1.49 5.67
C ASN A 141 -0.22 0.82 6.98
N SER A 142 -1.43 0.26 7.00
CA SER A 142 -2.00 -0.44 8.17
C SER A 142 -2.81 -1.67 7.80
N GLY A 143 -3.51 -2.27 8.78
CA GLY A 143 -4.46 -3.37 8.54
C GLY A 143 -5.81 -2.92 7.96
N PHE A 144 -6.09 -1.63 7.88
CA PHE A 144 -7.37 -1.08 7.42
C PHE A 144 -7.28 -0.35 6.08
N ILE A 145 -6.07 -0.21 5.56
CA ILE A 145 -5.74 0.37 4.25
C ILE A 145 -5.00 -0.71 3.45
N THR A 146 -5.21 -0.79 2.14
CA THR A 146 -4.47 -1.74 1.29
C THR A 146 -2.95 -1.55 1.45
N LYS A 147 -2.21 -2.65 1.64
CA LYS A 147 -0.75 -2.53 1.82
C LYS A 147 -0.03 -2.28 0.51
N LEU A 148 0.99 -1.43 0.56
CA LEU A 148 1.97 -1.26 -0.50
C LEU A 148 3.20 -2.10 -0.18
N TYR A 149 3.54 -3.02 -1.08
CA TYR A 149 4.71 -3.87 -0.96
C TYR A 149 5.91 -3.31 -1.71
N GLY A 150 5.68 -2.49 -2.73
CA GLY A 150 6.76 -1.99 -3.56
C GLY A 150 6.29 -1.42 -4.87
N LEU A 151 7.26 -1.25 -5.77
CA LEU A 151 7.06 -0.72 -7.11
C LEU A 151 7.72 -1.66 -8.14
N THR A 152 7.16 -1.66 -9.35
CA THR A 152 7.74 -2.28 -10.53
C THR A 152 7.51 -1.37 -11.74
N GLN A 153 8.01 -1.74 -12.91
CA GLN A 153 7.79 -1.01 -14.15
C GLN A 153 7.51 -1.99 -15.29
N HIS A 154 6.43 -1.74 -16.01
CA HIS A 154 6.08 -2.58 -17.16
C HIS A 154 7.16 -2.45 -18.26
N PRO A 155 7.68 -3.57 -18.81
CA PRO A 155 8.86 -3.54 -19.66
C PRO A 155 8.64 -2.82 -20.99
N GLU A 156 7.43 -2.91 -21.56
CA GLU A 156 7.09 -2.30 -22.86
C GLU A 156 6.65 -0.84 -22.71
N THR A 157 5.58 -0.59 -21.96
CA THR A 157 5.01 0.75 -21.76
C THR A 157 5.83 1.67 -20.87
N LYS A 158 6.81 1.14 -20.12
CA LYS A 158 7.62 1.88 -19.13
C LYS A 158 6.82 2.54 -18.01
N ASN A 159 5.52 2.26 -17.90
CA ASN A 159 4.69 2.73 -16.81
C ASN A 159 5.12 2.09 -15.48
N TYR A 160 5.35 2.93 -14.47
CA TYR A 160 5.50 2.45 -13.09
C TYR A 160 4.18 1.90 -12.56
N MET A 161 4.29 0.83 -11.77
CA MET A 161 3.19 0.13 -11.16
C MET A 161 3.43 -0.06 -9.67
N MET A 162 2.38 0.12 -8.87
CA MET A 162 2.36 -0.22 -7.45
C MET A 162 2.10 -1.71 -7.28
N ILE A 163 2.84 -2.34 -6.39
CA ILE A 163 2.63 -3.73 -5.96
C ILE A 163 1.84 -3.68 -4.66
N LEU A 164 0.57 -4.07 -4.73
CA LEU A 164 -0.38 -3.96 -3.63
C LEU A 164 -0.83 -5.33 -3.14
N GLU A 165 -1.33 -5.38 -1.91
CA GLU A 165 -2.07 -6.53 -1.40
C GLU A 165 -3.26 -6.85 -2.31
N TYR A 166 -3.36 -8.12 -2.73
CA TYR A 166 -4.49 -8.60 -3.51
C TYR A 166 -5.65 -9.03 -2.59
N ALA A 167 -6.84 -8.51 -2.89
CA ALA A 167 -8.06 -8.87 -2.18
C ALA A 167 -8.83 -9.93 -2.98
N GLU A 168 -8.80 -11.19 -2.52
CA GLU A 168 -9.41 -12.34 -3.21
C GLU A 168 -10.90 -12.17 -3.49
N ASN A 169 -11.62 -11.45 -2.61
CA ASN A 169 -13.05 -11.21 -2.76
C ASN A 169 -13.38 -9.89 -3.50
N GLY A 170 -12.39 -9.25 -4.10
CA GLY A 170 -12.56 -8.03 -4.89
C GLY A 170 -13.06 -6.84 -4.06
N SER A 171 -13.78 -5.92 -4.71
CA SER A 171 -14.42 -4.82 -4.01
C SER A 171 -15.64 -5.28 -3.22
N LEU A 172 -16.01 -4.54 -2.17
CA LEU A 172 -17.23 -4.78 -1.40
C LEU A 172 -18.48 -4.72 -2.31
N ARG A 173 -18.45 -3.89 -3.37
CA ARG A 173 -19.51 -3.90 -4.40
C ARG A 173 -19.62 -5.27 -5.07
N ASN A 174 -18.53 -5.77 -5.66
CA ASN A 174 -18.54 -7.05 -6.35
C ASN A 174 -18.91 -8.19 -5.41
N TYR A 175 -18.40 -8.15 -4.18
CA TYR A 175 -18.74 -9.16 -3.18
C TYR A 175 -20.24 -9.20 -2.87
N LEU A 176 -20.87 -8.03 -2.71
CA LEU A 176 -22.30 -7.92 -2.37
C LEU A 176 -23.24 -8.20 -3.55
N ASP A 177 -22.75 -8.21 -4.78
CA ASP A 177 -23.55 -8.60 -5.95
C ASP A 177 -23.93 -10.10 -5.88
N ASP A 178 -23.01 -10.94 -5.41
CA ASP A 178 -23.19 -12.40 -5.35
C ASP A 178 -23.37 -12.96 -3.93
N ASN A 179 -23.07 -12.17 -2.89
CA ASN A 179 -23.03 -12.64 -1.50
C ASN A 179 -23.81 -11.75 -0.53
N ALA A 180 -24.36 -12.36 0.52
CA ALA A 180 -24.98 -11.65 1.63
C ALA A 180 -24.09 -11.72 2.88
N LEU A 181 -23.87 -10.57 3.52
CA LEU A 181 -23.20 -10.52 4.82
C LEU A 181 -24.20 -10.75 5.97
N ASN A 182 -23.82 -11.60 6.93
CA ASN A 182 -24.52 -11.70 8.21
C ASN A 182 -24.32 -10.41 9.05
N TRP A 183 -25.11 -10.26 10.12
CA TRP A 183 -25.10 -9.03 10.93
C TRP A 183 -23.75 -8.76 11.61
N GLU A 184 -23.09 -9.82 12.08
CA GLU A 184 -21.77 -9.72 12.71
C GLU A 184 -20.72 -9.20 11.73
N ASN A 185 -20.65 -9.78 10.52
CA ASN A 185 -19.73 -9.35 9.48
C ASN A 185 -20.04 -7.92 9.01
N LYS A 186 -21.31 -7.51 8.96
CA LYS A 186 -21.69 -6.13 8.63
C LYS A 186 -21.10 -5.15 9.65
N ILE A 187 -21.31 -5.40 10.94
CA ILE A 187 -20.79 -4.55 12.02
C ILE A 187 -19.26 -4.52 11.98
N ARG A 188 -18.61 -5.68 11.83
CA ARG A 188 -17.15 -5.77 11.75
C ARG A 188 -16.59 -4.98 10.57
N ASN A 189 -17.20 -5.10 9.39
CA ASN A 189 -16.75 -4.38 8.20
C ASN A 189 -16.96 -2.87 8.34
N ILE A 190 -18.10 -2.41 8.85
CA ILE A 190 -18.31 -0.97 9.12
C ILE A 190 -17.26 -0.46 10.11
N HIS A 191 -16.96 -1.22 11.15
CA HIS A 191 -15.93 -0.86 12.13
C HIS A 191 -14.54 -0.74 11.47
N TYR A 192 -14.15 -1.67 10.60
CA TYR A 192 -12.84 -1.63 9.92
C TYR A 192 -12.74 -0.46 8.92
N ILE A 193 -13.81 -0.18 8.19
CA ILE A 193 -13.90 1.01 7.32
C ILE A 193 -13.75 2.28 8.16
N ALA A 194 -14.41 2.36 9.32
CA ALA A 194 -14.29 3.50 10.23
C ALA A 194 -12.87 3.67 10.78
N LEU A 195 -12.18 2.57 11.12
CA LEU A 195 -10.78 2.61 11.56
C LEU A 195 -9.83 3.07 10.43
N GLY A 196 -10.04 2.62 9.19
CA GLY A 196 -9.27 3.10 8.04
C GLY A 196 -9.50 4.59 7.77
N LEU A 197 -10.74 5.07 7.88
CA LEU A 197 -11.06 6.49 7.77
C LEU A 197 -10.42 7.34 8.88
N ASP A 198 -10.50 6.87 10.13
CA ASP A 198 -9.87 7.53 11.27
C ASP A 198 -8.35 7.65 11.07
N GLU A 199 -7.71 6.64 10.51
CA GLU A 199 -6.28 6.69 10.17
C GLU A 199 -5.96 7.73 9.08
N ILE A 200 -6.75 7.78 8.01
CA ILE A 200 -6.63 8.81 6.97
C ILE A 200 -6.73 10.20 7.60
N HIS A 201 -7.74 10.41 8.45
CA HIS A 201 -8.01 11.70 9.09
C HIS A 201 -6.95 12.09 10.14
N LYS A 202 -6.43 11.13 10.92
CA LYS A 202 -5.31 11.36 11.86
C LYS A 202 -4.05 11.85 11.15
N ASN A 203 -3.88 11.45 9.90
CA ASN A 203 -2.80 11.91 9.03
C ASN A 203 -3.10 13.26 8.32
N ARG A 204 -4.20 13.92 8.71
CA ARG A 204 -4.75 15.16 8.15
C ARG A 204 -5.09 15.08 6.67
N LEU A 205 -5.47 13.89 6.20
CA LEU A 205 -5.88 13.64 4.82
C LEU A 205 -7.40 13.45 4.74
N ILE A 206 -7.94 13.65 3.55
CA ILE A 206 -9.33 13.30 3.18
C ILE A 206 -9.28 12.39 1.96
N HIS A 207 -10.00 11.27 1.98
CA HIS A 207 -10.00 10.28 0.89
C HIS A 207 -10.59 10.83 -0.43
N ARG A 208 -11.68 11.61 -0.33
CA ARG A 208 -12.44 12.26 -1.41
C ARG A 208 -13.16 11.36 -2.42
N ASP A 209 -12.82 10.08 -2.50
CA ASP A 209 -13.51 9.11 -3.36
C ASP A 209 -13.89 7.81 -2.63
N LEU A 210 -14.43 7.94 -1.42
CA LEU A 210 -14.83 6.77 -0.64
C LEU A 210 -16.20 6.25 -1.11
N HIS A 211 -16.24 5.01 -1.58
CA HIS A 211 -17.46 4.28 -1.88
C HIS A 211 -17.20 2.78 -1.81
N ILE A 212 -18.24 1.94 -1.84
CA ILE A 212 -18.12 0.47 -1.74
C ILE A 212 -17.29 -0.19 -2.86
N GLY A 213 -16.91 0.56 -3.90
CA GLY A 213 -15.99 0.09 -4.95
C GLY A 213 -14.52 0.29 -4.58
N ASN A 214 -14.23 1.28 -3.72
CA ASN A 214 -12.91 1.55 -3.15
C ASN A 214 -12.75 0.96 -1.73
N ILE A 215 -13.64 0.04 -1.36
CA ILE A 215 -13.48 -0.85 -0.21
C ILE A 215 -13.19 -2.24 -0.75
N LEU A 216 -12.05 -2.82 -0.39
CA LEU A 216 -11.70 -4.20 -0.74
C LEU A 216 -12.16 -5.16 0.35
N MET A 217 -12.48 -6.39 -0.03
CA MET A 217 -12.86 -7.48 0.87
C MET A 217 -11.82 -8.59 0.80
N ASN A 218 -11.33 -9.03 1.96
CA ASN A 218 -10.46 -10.20 2.05
C ASN A 218 -10.75 -10.96 3.35
N ASN A 219 -11.01 -12.27 3.29
CA ASN A 219 -11.27 -13.12 4.46
C ASN A 219 -12.29 -12.52 5.46
N ASN A 220 -13.40 -11.96 4.96
CA ASN A 220 -14.44 -11.26 5.73
C ASN A 220 -13.98 -10.00 6.50
N SER A 221 -12.87 -9.40 6.09
CA SER A 221 -12.35 -8.14 6.59
C SER A 221 -12.27 -7.15 5.44
N THR A 222 -12.55 -5.88 5.73
CA THR A 222 -12.53 -4.80 4.74
C THR A 222 -11.34 -3.89 4.95
N CYS A 223 -10.80 -3.35 3.85
CA CYS A 223 -9.82 -2.28 3.87
C CYS A 223 -10.12 -1.24 2.79
N ILE A 224 -9.68 0.00 3.01
CA ILE A 224 -9.82 1.11 2.07
C ILE A 224 -8.68 1.04 1.04
N THR A 225 -8.98 1.33 -0.22
CA THR A 225 -8.02 1.40 -1.32
C THR A 225 -8.22 2.67 -2.15
N ASP A 226 -7.38 2.87 -3.16
CA ASP A 226 -7.42 3.99 -4.12
C ASP A 226 -7.24 5.38 -3.49
N LEU A 227 -6.03 5.60 -2.97
CA LEU A 227 -5.66 6.84 -2.29
C LEU A 227 -5.18 7.96 -3.25
N GLY A 228 -5.32 7.79 -4.56
CA GLY A 228 -4.81 8.75 -5.56
C GLY A 228 -5.41 10.16 -5.44
N LEU A 229 -6.59 10.27 -4.83
CA LEU A 229 -7.26 11.54 -4.57
C LEU A 229 -7.10 12.06 -3.14
N CYS A 230 -6.32 11.39 -2.29
CA CYS A 230 -6.05 11.86 -0.94
C CYS A 230 -5.38 13.24 -0.97
N ARG A 231 -5.93 14.20 -0.22
CA ARG A 231 -5.40 15.56 -0.10
C ARG A 231 -5.43 16.03 1.36
N PRO A 232 -4.55 16.97 1.75
CA PRO A 232 -4.62 17.61 3.06
C PRO A 232 -5.99 18.26 3.30
N ALA A 233 -6.50 18.15 4.53
CA ALA A 233 -7.80 18.70 4.92
C ALA A 233 -7.83 20.25 4.87
N ASP A 234 -6.67 20.88 4.99
CA ASP A 234 -6.45 22.34 4.97
C ASP A 234 -6.08 22.90 3.59
N HIS A 235 -6.05 22.06 2.54
CA HIS A 235 -5.69 22.51 1.21
C HIS A 235 -6.75 23.48 0.66
N ASP A 236 -6.32 24.71 0.35
CA ASP A 236 -7.19 25.76 -0.19
C ASP A 236 -7.92 25.27 -1.46
N ALA A 237 -9.23 25.49 -1.47
CA ALA A 237 -10.13 25.21 -2.59
C ALA A 237 -9.94 26.18 -3.78
N SER A 238 -8.77 26.82 -3.91
CA SER A 238 -8.43 27.64 -5.07
C SER A 238 -8.36 26.81 -6.37
N ASP A 239 -8.19 25.49 -6.26
CA ASP A 239 -8.50 24.53 -7.32
C ASP A 239 -10.03 24.30 -7.44
N LYS A 240 -10.75 25.37 -7.82
CA LYS A 240 -12.20 25.41 -8.00
C LYS A 240 -12.76 24.51 -9.14
N LYS A 241 -12.03 23.55 -9.70
CA LYS A 241 -12.40 22.99 -11.02
C LYS A 241 -12.88 21.54 -11.08
N SER A 242 -12.88 20.78 -9.99
CA SER A 242 -13.33 19.39 -10.09
C SER A 242 -13.90 18.84 -8.78
N ILE A 243 -15.21 18.57 -8.82
CA ILE A 243 -15.86 17.67 -7.87
C ILE A 243 -15.38 16.26 -8.24
N TYR A 244 -14.72 15.59 -7.29
CA TYR A 244 -14.31 14.20 -7.42
C TYR A 244 -15.18 13.33 -6.51
N GLY A 245 -15.32 12.06 -6.88
CA GLY A 245 -16.13 11.10 -6.15
C GLY A 245 -17.27 10.53 -6.98
N VAL A 246 -17.82 9.41 -6.53
CA VAL A 246 -19.10 8.89 -7.05
C VAL A 246 -20.24 9.75 -6.51
N THR A 247 -21.03 10.41 -7.37
CA THR A 247 -22.06 11.41 -7.02
C THR A 247 -22.96 11.02 -5.83
N GLN A 248 -23.34 9.75 -5.72
CA GLN A 248 -24.21 9.23 -4.65
C GLN A 248 -23.55 9.22 -3.26
N TYR A 249 -22.22 9.34 -3.20
CA TYR A 249 -21.38 9.28 -2.00
C TYR A 249 -20.80 10.65 -1.62
N ILE A 250 -20.99 11.67 -2.46
CA ILE A 250 -20.47 13.02 -2.22
C ILE A 250 -21.41 13.76 -1.29
N ALA A 251 -20.86 14.38 -0.25
CA ALA A 251 -21.63 15.17 0.70
C ALA A 251 -22.30 16.40 0.01
N PRO A 252 -23.53 16.76 0.40
CA PRO A 252 -24.31 17.79 -0.29
C PRO A 252 -23.67 19.18 -0.26
N GLU A 253 -22.89 19.51 0.77
CA GLU A 253 -22.11 20.73 0.87
C GLU A 253 -20.99 20.81 -0.19
N VAL A 254 -20.33 19.69 -0.49
CA VAL A 254 -19.30 19.60 -1.53
C VAL A 254 -19.92 19.77 -2.92
N LEU A 255 -21.09 19.17 -3.17
CA LEU A 255 -21.86 19.39 -4.40
C LEU A 255 -22.30 20.85 -4.59
N ARG A 256 -22.42 21.60 -3.49
CA ARG A 256 -22.70 23.05 -3.49
C ARG A 256 -21.43 23.92 -3.55
N GLY A 257 -20.26 23.31 -3.76
CA GLY A 257 -18.98 24.00 -3.85
C GLY A 257 -18.43 24.51 -2.52
N LYS A 258 -18.92 23.99 -1.39
CA LYS A 258 -18.33 24.26 -0.06
C LYS A 258 -17.22 23.25 0.23
N ASN A 259 -16.32 23.62 1.15
CA ASN A 259 -15.24 22.74 1.60
C ASN A 259 -15.80 21.55 2.40
N TYR A 260 -15.02 20.46 2.45
CA TYR A 260 -15.25 19.37 3.40
C TYR A 260 -15.17 19.93 4.83
N THR A 261 -16.09 19.48 5.69
CA THR A 261 -16.17 19.85 7.12
C THR A 261 -15.64 18.75 8.02
#